data_AF-W1X7Y8-F1
#
_entry.id   AF-W1X7Y8-F1
#
_cell.length_a   1.000
_cell.length_b   1.000
_cell.length_c   1.000
_cell.angle_alpha   90.00
_cell.angle_beta   90.00
_cell.angle_gamma   90.00
#
_symmetry.space_group_name_H-M   'P 1'
#
loop_
_entity.id
_entity.type
_entity.pdbx_description
1 polymer ?
#
loop_
_entity_poly.entity_id
_entity_poly.type
_entity_poly.pdbx_seq_one_letter_code
_entity_poly.pdbx_strand_id
1 'polypeptide(L)' 'CSNVYPDISVSARQMEWCNSGKGEFMPIMRTDILLHDSRACKTLIIDTKFYKQIFTSRDRGNKKVFRS' A
#
# COMPACT_ATOMS: atom_id res chain seq x y z
N CYS A 1 7.79 -21.39 -16.31
CA CYS A 1 6.37 -21.09 -16.54
C CYS A 1 6.08 -19.68 -16.04
N SER A 2 6.04 -18.68 -16.92
CA SER A 2 5.56 -17.34 -16.56
C SER A 2 4.04 -17.34 -16.75
N ASN A 3 3.29 -17.47 -15.65
CA ASN A 3 1.85 -17.22 -15.68
C ASN A 3 1.66 -15.72 -15.95
N VAL A 4 1.42 -15.39 -17.21
CA VAL A 4 1.03 -14.04 -17.60
C VAL A 4 -0.45 -13.91 -17.25
N TYR A 5 -0.79 -12.93 -16.42
CA TYR A 5 -2.17 -12.56 -16.14
C TYR A 5 -2.49 -11.34 -17.02
N PRO A 6 -2.91 -11.53 -18.28
CA PRO A 6 -3.04 -10.43 -19.24
C PRO A 6 -4.09 -9.40 -18.83
N ASP A 7 -5.05 -9.81 -17.98
CA ASP A 7 -6.14 -8.96 -17.49
C ASP A 7 -5.79 -8.19 -16.20
N ILE A 8 -4.62 -8.47 -15.61
CA ILE A 8 -4.11 -7.74 -14.46
C ILE A 8 -3.00 -6.82 -14.93
N SER A 9 -3.22 -5.52 -14.74
CA SER A 9 -2.21 -4.50 -14.97
C SER A 9 -1.66 -3.98 -13.65
N VAL A 10 -0.36 -3.65 -13.64
CA VAL A 10 0.36 -3.10 -12.48
C VAL A 10 0.87 -1.71 -12.84
N SER A 11 0.64 -0.72 -11.99
CA SER A 11 1.15 0.65 -12.18
C SER A 11 1.36 1.36 -10.85
N ALA A 12 1.90 2.58 -10.89
CA ALA A 12 2.00 3.50 -9.75
C ALA A 12 1.46 4.87 -10.21
N ARG A 13 0.13 5.02 -10.21
CA ARG A 13 -0.54 6.16 -10.85
C ARG A 13 -0.76 7.30 -9.84
N GLN A 14 -0.58 8.53 -10.31
CA GLN A 14 -1.05 9.73 -9.61
C GLN A 14 -2.58 9.80 -9.68
N MET A 15 -3.21 10.01 -8.53
CA MET A 15 -4.64 10.14 -8.36
C MET A 15 -5.01 11.62 -8.38
N GLU A 16 -6.04 11.96 -9.15
CA GLU A 16 -6.56 13.32 -9.23
C GLU A 16 -7.49 13.61 -8.05
N TRP A 17 -7.42 14.84 -7.56
CA TRP A 17 -8.37 15.32 -6.56
C TRP A 17 -9.70 15.69 -7.23
N CYS A 18 -10.81 15.21 -6.68
CA CYS A 18 -12.14 15.69 -7.06
C CYS A 18 -12.45 17.04 -6.39
N ASN A 19 -11.74 18.12 -6.74
CA ASN A 19 -11.98 19.45 -6.16
C ASN A 19 -12.14 20.54 -7.23
N SER A 20 -13.32 21.13 -7.29
CA SER A 20 -13.72 22.22 -8.19
C SER A 20 -13.23 23.61 -7.75
N GLY A 21 -11.93 23.76 -7.42
CA GLY A 21 -11.33 25.09 -7.22
C GLY A 21 -10.49 25.33 -5.96
N LYS A 22 -9.92 24.29 -5.33
CA LYS A 22 -9.04 24.43 -4.14
C LYS A 22 -7.71 23.68 -4.28
N GLY A 23 -7.05 23.80 -5.44
CA GLY A 23 -5.91 22.95 -5.82
C GLY A 23 -4.52 23.45 -5.45
N GLU A 24 -4.33 24.73 -5.13
CA GLU A 24 -2.99 25.35 -5.07
C GLU A 24 -2.06 24.72 -4.03
N PHE A 25 -2.61 24.24 -2.90
CA PHE A 25 -1.84 23.65 -1.82
C PHE A 25 -2.18 22.18 -1.55
N MET A 26 -2.89 21.52 -2.47
CA MET A 26 -3.21 20.11 -2.30
C MET A 26 -1.98 19.25 -2.58
N PRO A 27 -1.65 18.28 -1.71
CA PRO A 27 -0.52 17.41 -1.95
C PRO A 27 -0.79 16.54 -3.17
N ILE A 28 0.26 16.25 -3.94
CA ILE A 28 0.16 15.31 -5.05
C ILE A 28 -0.13 13.92 -4.49
N MET A 29 -1.28 13.33 -4.85
CA MET A 29 -1.66 11.99 -4.40
C MET A 29 -1.08 10.96 -5.37
N ARG A 30 -0.12 10.16 -4.93
CA ARG A 30 0.46 9.08 -5.74
C ARG A 30 0.47 7.79 -4.93
N THR A 31 0.00 6.72 -5.56
CA THR A 31 0.00 5.36 -5.00
C THR A 31 1.36 4.70 -5.18
N ASP A 32 1.76 3.81 -4.26
CA ASP A 32 2.99 3.04 -4.45
C ASP A 32 2.79 1.97 -5.53
N ILE A 33 1.71 1.20 -5.41
CA ILE A 33 1.33 0.14 -6.36
C ILE A 33 -0.19 0.15 -6.54
N LEU A 34 -0.61 0.04 -7.79
CA LEU A 34 -1.99 -0.10 -8.22
C LEU A 34 -2.12 -1.33 -9.11
N LEU A 35 -2.98 -2.26 -8.71
CA LEU A 35 -3.37 -3.42 -9.50
C LEU A 35 -4.77 -3.19 -10.05
N HIS A 36 -4.95 -3.32 -11.36
CA HIS A 36 -6.27 -3.25 -11.98
C HIS A 36 -6.58 -4.55 -12.71
N ASP A 37 -7.67 -5.18 -12.30
CA ASP A 37 -8.27 -6.34 -12.95
C ASP A 37 -9.38 -5.86 -13.90
N SER A 38 -9.11 -5.95 -15.20
CA SER A 38 -10.05 -5.51 -16.23
C SER A 38 -11.26 -6.42 -16.39
N ARG A 39 -11.18 -7.70 -15.98
CA ARG A 39 -12.32 -8.63 -16.04
C ARG A 39 -13.31 -8.37 -14.93
N ALA A 40 -12.82 -8.18 -13.70
CA ALA A 40 -13.66 -7.91 -12.55
C ALA A 40 -14.03 -6.42 -12.41
N CYS A 41 -13.40 -5.55 -13.20
CA CYS A 41 -13.46 -4.09 -13.06
C CYS A 41 -13.16 -3.67 -11.61
N LYS A 42 -12.08 -4.23 -11.05
CA LYS A 42 -11.65 -3.97 -9.67
C LYS A 42 -10.25 -3.39 -9.65
N THR A 43 -10.03 -2.51 -8.70
CA THR A 43 -8.73 -1.88 -8.47
C THR A 43 -8.31 -2.13 -7.04
N LEU A 44 -7.11 -2.66 -6.84
CA LEU A 44 -6.46 -2.79 -5.54
C LEU A 44 -5.32 -1.78 -5.46
N ILE A 45 -5.42 -0.88 -4.48
CA ILE A 45 -4.37 0.10 -4.17
C ILE A 45 -3.58 -0.44 -2.98
N ILE A 46 -2.26 -0.47 -3.12
CA ILE A 46 -1.34 -0.97 -2.11
C ILE A 46 -0.36 0.15 -1.80
N ASP A 47 -0.48 0.71 -0.59
CA ASP A 47 0.47 1.67 -0.04
C ASP A 47 1.25 0.99 1.08
N THR A 48 2.58 0.95 0.95
CA THR A 48 3.44 0.24 1.89
C THR A 48 4.46 1.17 2.51
N LYS A 49 4.58 1.10 3.83
CA LYS A 49 5.56 1.89 4.56
C LYS A 49 6.21 1.05 5.64
N PHE A 50 7.50 1.27 5.85
CA PHE A 50 8.21 0.68 6.97
C PHE A 50 7.98 1.52 8.23
N TYR A 51 7.26 0.94 9.20
CA TYR A 51 7.11 1.52 10.53
C TYR A 51 7.92 0.72 11.54
N LYS A 52 8.98 1.32 12.10
CA LYS A 52 9.87 0.70 13.10
C LYS A 52 9.09 0.04 14.26
N GLN A 53 7.98 0.66 14.66
CA GLN A 53 7.15 0.24 15.79
C GLN A 53 6.45 -1.12 15.59
N ILE A 54 6.20 -1.52 14.34
CA ILE A 54 5.57 -2.81 14.00
C ILE A 54 6.46 -3.98 14.46
N PHE A 55 7.78 -3.81 14.44
CA PHE A 55 8.72 -4.84 14.85
C PHE A 55 9.00 -4.80 16.36
N THR A 56 8.99 -3.62 16.98
CA THR A 56 9.28 -3.47 18.42
C THR A 56 8.13 -3.89 19.35
N SER A 57 6.88 -3.94 18.85
CA SER A 57 5.73 -4.37 19.65
C SER A 57 5.71 -5.87 19.95
N ARG A 58 6.43 -6.68 19.16
CA ARG A 58 6.56 -8.13 19.38
C ARG A 58 7.44 -8.50 20.58
N ASP A 59 8.35 -7.62 21.00
CA ASP A 59 9.27 -7.88 22.12
C ASP A 59 8.64 -7.67 23.52
N ARG A 60 7.37 -7.24 23.60
CA ARG A 60 6.68 -7.05 24.89
C ARG A 60 5.91 -8.29 25.37
N GLY A 61 5.91 -9.39 24.62
CA GLY A 61 5.28 -10.66 25.01
C GLY A 61 6.31 -11.73 25.34
N ASN A 62 6.48 -12.02 26.64
CA ASN A 62 7.22 -13.16 27.21
C ASN A 62 8.76 -13.14 27.15
N LYS A 63 9.38 -12.23 27.91
CA LYS A 63 10.65 -12.57 28.57
C LYS A 63 10.37 -13.61 29.65
N LYS A 64 10.41 -14.91 29.31
CA LYS A 64 10.55 -15.97 30.33
C LYS A 64 11.90 -15.77 31.01
N VAL A 65 11.89 -15.23 32.21
CA VAL A 65 13.08 -15.11 33.06
C VAL A 65 13.45 -16.51 33.51
N PHE A 66 14.52 -17.08 32.95
CA PHE A 66 15.24 -18.16 33.61
C PHE A 66 16.01 -17.54 34.79
N ARG A 67 15.63 -17.89 36.02
CA ARG A 67 16.46 -17.65 37.19
C ARG A 67 17.39 -18.85 37.35
N SER A 68 18.66 -18.55 37.60
CA SER A 68 19.79 -19.45 37.82
C SER A 68 19.51 -20.55 38.83
#